data_AF-A0A1X2GWG2-F1
#
_entry.id   AF-A0A1X2GWG2-F1
#
_cell.length_a   1.000
_cell.length_b   1.000
_cell.length_c   1.000
_cell.angle_alpha   90.00
_cell.angle_beta   90.00
_cell.angle_gamma   90.00
#
_symmetry.space_group_name_H-M   'P 1'
#
loop_
_entity.id
_entity.type
_entity.pdbx_description
1 polymer ?
#
loop_
_entity_poly.entity_id
_entity_poly.type
_entity_poly.pdbx_seq_one_letter_code
_entity_poly.pdbx_strand_id
1 'polypeptide(L)'
;MGRFQAKKNPASKQNKTKKAKEPETFDDFMEDAIGYEEQGERYASGERSQRYYERAVEMYTKAHQLKADDPDCLYNWGRVLFILMGFLPAHTTPEEKVPRLDASIDKFRRALQLTGASKTDVEFNLAQALHMRSEVLQETSDIEDAYSQSAVALQEAISLFDDVYQVQEQDYLKQKQGGHTHEDGSHDHPTEEPAAEEPDDTTKTADNKDDEQAFTTVTEMEATTTYSLIDTLASSADALTTMASMMAVYPDAKKVFQRALDKLDRAERWLLMDTDPNDKEHAKARVQINLKRGHTYCASADRAFLATNQVDAKLYEAALEPLLQVTNELDPKNVEAWCDLGDVYSRFAQAILDDTQQRGVGLDRKTTGKDVWQLFGKGTETFQQALKLEPKNLHILNKAGDVSMARAQLDLPVAEKNQVQLLKNAQFYFKQAVEVNGQVLTSGWIGWAYATWALEDWAGEDNRSQDALKILVSWVKRGGHQDLFRRLADDNDAMDGDFIDFVDQHLFEDDEDED
;
A
#
# COMPACT_ATOMS: atom_id res chain seq x y z
N MET A 1 69.98 -28.28 -33.16
CA MET A 1 68.67 -28.63 -33.77
C MET A 1 67.66 -28.78 -32.65
N GLY A 2 66.54 -28.08 -32.72
CA GLY A 2 65.48 -28.10 -31.70
C GLY A 2 64.74 -26.76 -31.69
N ARG A 3 63.77 -26.61 -32.60
CA ARG A 3 62.98 -25.39 -32.85
C ARG A 3 62.15 -25.00 -31.61
N PHE A 4 62.28 -23.74 -31.18
CA PHE A 4 61.30 -23.07 -30.34
C PHE A 4 59.96 -22.97 -31.09
N GLN A 5 58.90 -23.58 -30.55
CA GLN A 5 57.53 -23.33 -30.97
C GLN A 5 56.91 -22.25 -30.07
N ALA A 6 56.63 -21.08 -30.65
CA ALA A 6 55.81 -20.06 -30.02
C ALA A 6 54.35 -20.56 -29.93
N LYS A 7 53.81 -20.64 -28.71
CA LYS A 7 52.38 -20.86 -28.48
C LYS A 7 51.62 -19.64 -28.99
N LYS A 8 50.78 -19.83 -30.01
CA LYS A 8 49.78 -18.84 -30.45
C LYS A 8 48.75 -18.68 -29.34
N ASN A 9 48.53 -17.44 -28.89
CA ASN A 9 47.37 -17.07 -28.08
C ASN A 9 46.09 -17.40 -28.85
N PRO A 10 45.04 -17.97 -28.21
CA PRO A 10 43.74 -18.07 -28.83
C PRO A 10 43.18 -16.65 -29.03
N ALA A 11 42.83 -16.32 -30.27
CA ALA A 11 42.16 -15.08 -30.60
C ALA A 11 40.85 -15.00 -29.82
N SER A 12 40.63 -13.86 -29.14
CA SER A 12 39.36 -13.53 -28.52
C SER A 12 38.26 -13.56 -29.58
N LYS A 13 37.34 -14.52 -29.47
CA LYS A 13 36.05 -14.44 -30.16
C LYS A 13 35.31 -13.26 -29.55
N GLN A 14 35.36 -12.12 -30.21
CA GLN A 14 34.41 -11.04 -29.98
C GLN A 14 33.01 -11.61 -30.24
N ASN A 15 32.25 -11.86 -29.16
CA ASN A 15 30.81 -12.00 -29.27
C ASN A 15 30.29 -10.68 -29.85
N LYS A 16 29.94 -10.68 -31.13
CA LYS A 16 29.09 -9.64 -31.71
C LYS A 16 27.73 -9.76 -31.01
N THR A 17 27.51 -8.94 -30.00
CA THR A 17 26.16 -8.58 -29.59
C THR A 17 25.47 -8.03 -30.84
N LYS A 18 24.46 -8.76 -31.36
CA LYS A 18 23.52 -8.18 -32.32
C LYS A 18 22.96 -6.94 -31.60
N LYS A 19 23.22 -5.74 -32.14
CA LYS A 19 22.47 -4.55 -31.73
C LYS A 19 21.00 -4.92 -31.95
N ALA A 20 20.22 -4.91 -30.87
CA ALA A 20 18.76 -4.94 -31.00
C ALA A 20 18.37 -3.83 -31.97
N LYS A 21 17.48 -4.14 -32.92
CA LYS A 21 16.91 -3.12 -33.80
C LYS A 21 16.21 -2.12 -32.87
N GLU A 22 16.49 -0.83 -33.03
CA GLU A 22 15.77 0.18 -32.23
C GLU A 22 14.28 0.11 -32.62
N PRO A 23 13.36 0.16 -31.64
CA PRO A 23 11.92 0.16 -31.92
C PRO A 23 11.56 1.38 -32.76
N GLU A 24 10.81 1.19 -33.85
CA GLU A 24 10.46 2.24 -34.81
C GLU A 24 8.95 2.33 -35.06
N THR A 25 8.22 1.23 -34.90
CA THR A 25 6.78 1.15 -35.13
C THR A 25 5.99 1.17 -33.83
N PHE A 26 4.66 1.41 -33.93
CA PHE A 26 3.76 1.33 -32.79
C PHE A 26 3.87 -0.03 -32.09
N ASP A 27 3.85 -1.11 -32.86
CA ASP A 27 3.93 -2.48 -32.34
C ASP A 27 5.28 -2.76 -31.68
N ASP A 28 6.40 -2.29 -32.25
CA ASP A 28 7.72 -2.44 -31.62
C ASP A 28 7.77 -1.73 -30.25
N PHE A 29 7.21 -0.52 -30.15
CA PHE A 29 7.17 0.20 -28.87
C PHE A 29 6.23 -0.46 -27.86
N MET A 30 5.09 -0.99 -28.30
CA MET A 30 4.18 -1.73 -27.43
C MET A 30 4.83 -3.02 -26.91
N GLU A 31 5.52 -3.78 -27.75
CA GLU A 31 6.23 -5.01 -27.36
C GLU A 31 7.34 -4.70 -26.34
N ASP A 32 8.17 -3.69 -26.60
CA ASP A 32 9.22 -3.27 -25.66
C ASP A 32 8.62 -2.76 -24.33
N ALA A 33 7.50 -2.04 -24.36
CA ALA A 33 6.82 -1.55 -23.17
C ALA A 33 6.34 -2.70 -22.27
N ILE A 34 5.63 -3.67 -22.86
CA ILE A 34 5.16 -4.87 -22.16
C ILE A 34 6.34 -5.68 -21.65
N GLY A 35 7.38 -5.85 -22.45
CA GLY A 35 8.60 -6.55 -22.06
C GLY A 35 9.28 -5.91 -20.84
N TYR A 36 9.33 -4.57 -20.75
CA TYR A 36 9.83 -3.88 -19.57
C TYR A 36 8.88 -3.99 -18.37
N GLU A 37 7.58 -3.92 -18.57
CA GLU A 37 6.57 -4.13 -17.53
C GLU A 37 6.73 -5.50 -16.86
N GLU A 38 6.81 -6.58 -17.66
CA GLU A 38 7.07 -7.93 -17.16
C GLU A 38 8.38 -8.04 -16.39
N GLN A 39 9.45 -7.34 -16.81
CA GLN A 39 10.69 -7.33 -16.04
C GLN A 39 10.51 -6.59 -14.71
N GLY A 40 9.75 -5.49 -14.70
CA GLY A 40 9.37 -4.78 -13.48
C GLY A 40 8.71 -5.72 -12.48
N GLU A 41 7.69 -6.46 -12.92
CA GLU A 41 6.95 -7.43 -12.11
C GLU A 41 7.84 -8.55 -11.58
N ARG A 42 8.74 -9.10 -12.40
CA ARG A 42 9.67 -10.16 -12.00
C ARG A 42 10.62 -9.75 -10.87
N TYR A 43 11.01 -8.48 -10.81
CA TYR A 43 11.84 -7.97 -9.70
C TYR A 43 11.02 -7.64 -8.44
N ALA A 44 9.69 -7.52 -8.57
CA ALA A 44 8.69 -7.22 -7.55
C ALA A 44 8.85 -5.88 -6.81
N SER A 45 10.06 -5.49 -6.39
CA SER A 45 10.31 -4.27 -5.62
C SER A 45 11.74 -3.72 -5.81
N GLY A 46 11.96 -2.51 -5.28
CA GLY A 46 13.24 -1.83 -5.26
C GLY A 46 13.62 -1.11 -6.56
N GLU A 47 14.76 -0.43 -6.52
CA GLU A 47 15.24 0.48 -7.58
C GLU A 47 15.31 -0.17 -8.97
N ARG A 48 15.60 -1.48 -9.02
CA ARG A 48 15.66 -2.21 -10.29
C ARG A 48 14.27 -2.36 -10.91
N SER A 49 13.28 -2.77 -10.13
CA SER A 49 11.90 -2.90 -10.58
C SER A 49 11.36 -1.54 -11.05
N GLN A 50 11.60 -0.49 -10.26
CA GLN A 50 11.25 0.89 -10.62
C GLN A 50 11.78 1.31 -11.99
N ARG A 51 13.09 1.11 -12.25
CA ARG A 51 13.72 1.49 -13.52
C ARG A 51 13.13 0.77 -14.73
N TYR A 52 12.61 -0.44 -14.54
CA TYR A 52 11.93 -1.18 -15.61
C TYR A 52 10.57 -0.56 -15.91
N TYR A 53 9.77 -0.26 -14.88
CA TYR A 53 8.49 0.44 -15.07
C TYR A 53 8.67 1.84 -15.68
N GLU A 54 9.70 2.59 -15.28
CA GLU A 54 10.04 3.89 -15.90
C GLU A 54 10.34 3.75 -17.39
N ARG A 55 11.08 2.71 -17.81
CA ARG A 55 11.32 2.41 -19.22
C ARG A 55 10.05 1.97 -19.96
N ALA A 56 9.17 1.21 -19.31
CA ALA A 56 7.87 0.86 -19.89
C ALA A 56 7.05 2.13 -20.18
N VAL A 57 7.02 3.10 -19.25
CA VAL A 57 6.39 4.41 -19.47
C VAL A 57 7.00 5.15 -20.65
N GLU A 58 8.32 5.17 -20.81
CA GLU A 58 8.98 5.77 -21.97
C GLU A 58 8.53 5.13 -23.29
N MET A 59 8.40 3.81 -23.32
CA MET A 59 7.98 3.09 -24.53
C MET A 59 6.49 3.28 -24.83
N TYR A 60 5.60 3.20 -23.83
CA TYR A 60 4.18 3.52 -24.00
C TYR A 60 3.97 4.97 -24.46
N THR A 61 4.78 5.92 -23.97
CA THR A 61 4.73 7.31 -24.43
C THR A 61 5.03 7.42 -25.92
N LYS A 62 6.03 6.68 -26.43
CA LYS A 62 6.39 6.66 -27.86
C LYS A 62 5.33 5.95 -28.71
N ALA A 63 4.78 4.84 -28.22
CA ALA A 63 3.65 4.18 -28.87
C ALA A 63 2.45 5.14 -29.01
N HIS A 64 2.09 5.84 -27.93
CA HIS A 64 1.02 6.82 -27.93
C HIS A 64 1.26 7.99 -28.90
N GLN A 65 2.51 8.42 -29.11
CA GLN A 65 2.84 9.44 -30.12
C GLN A 65 2.55 8.99 -31.56
N LEU A 66 2.67 7.70 -31.84
CA LEU A 66 2.36 7.13 -33.15
C LEU A 66 0.86 6.87 -33.32
N LYS A 67 0.18 6.44 -32.24
CA LYS A 67 -1.25 6.15 -32.22
C LYS A 67 -1.88 6.61 -30.89
N ALA A 68 -2.41 7.82 -30.88
CA ALA A 68 -2.89 8.47 -29.65
C ALA A 68 -4.15 7.81 -29.06
N ASP A 69 -5.05 7.32 -29.91
CA ASP A 69 -6.35 6.79 -29.50
C ASP A 69 -6.37 5.25 -29.48
N ASP A 70 -5.26 4.62 -29.08
CA ASP A 70 -5.21 3.18 -28.84
C ASP A 70 -5.59 2.84 -27.38
N PRO A 71 -6.72 2.14 -27.15
CA PRO A 71 -7.22 1.90 -25.79
C PRO A 71 -6.31 0.99 -24.96
N ASP A 72 -5.62 0.03 -25.57
CA ASP A 72 -4.80 -0.94 -24.85
C ASP A 72 -3.45 -0.31 -24.45
N CYS A 73 -2.87 0.51 -25.33
CA CYS A 73 -1.73 1.37 -25.00
C CYS A 73 -2.04 2.28 -23.80
N LEU A 74 -3.18 2.97 -23.83
CA LEU A 74 -3.61 3.86 -22.75
C LEU A 74 -3.84 3.09 -21.44
N TYR A 75 -4.53 1.95 -21.49
CA TYR A 75 -4.79 1.12 -20.32
C TYR A 75 -3.49 0.66 -19.66
N ASN A 76 -2.59 0.03 -20.41
CA ASN A 76 -1.34 -0.47 -19.86
C ASN A 76 -0.43 0.66 -19.37
N TRP A 77 -0.39 1.79 -20.08
CA TRP A 77 0.34 2.96 -19.62
C TRP A 77 -0.22 3.48 -18.29
N GLY A 78 -1.55 3.57 -18.16
CA GLY A 78 -2.23 3.93 -16.92
C GLY A 78 -1.86 3.00 -15.77
N ARG A 79 -1.84 1.68 -16.01
CA ARG A 79 -1.43 0.66 -15.02
C ARG A 79 0.00 0.86 -14.55
N VAL A 80 0.95 1.04 -15.46
CA VAL A 80 2.35 1.23 -15.07
C VAL A 80 2.55 2.54 -14.31
N LEU A 81 1.85 3.62 -14.68
CA LEU A 81 1.86 4.87 -13.91
C LEU A 81 1.31 4.66 -12.49
N PHE A 82 0.23 3.88 -12.33
CA PHE A 82 -0.33 3.55 -11.03
C PHE A 82 0.63 2.70 -10.19
N ILE A 83 1.27 1.68 -10.78
CA ILE A 83 2.28 0.85 -10.11
C ILE A 83 3.44 1.70 -9.58
N LEU A 84 3.90 2.69 -10.37
CA LEU A 84 4.99 3.60 -9.98
C LEU A 84 4.67 4.44 -8.73
N MET A 85 3.39 4.60 -8.35
CA MET A 85 3.01 5.23 -7.10
C MET A 85 3.60 4.51 -5.88
N GLY A 86 3.68 3.18 -5.92
CA GLY A 86 4.28 2.37 -4.86
C GLY A 86 5.81 2.47 -4.74
N PHE A 87 6.47 3.13 -5.69
CA PHE A 87 7.92 3.37 -5.69
C PHE A 87 8.28 4.80 -5.26
N LEU A 88 7.31 5.65 -5.00
CA LEU A 88 7.57 7.01 -4.56
C LEU A 88 8.27 7.00 -3.18
N PRO A 89 9.26 7.88 -2.97
CA PRO A 89 9.85 8.05 -1.65
C PRO A 89 8.79 8.34 -0.57
N ALA A 90 9.00 7.82 0.63
CA ALA A 90 8.07 8.02 1.76
C ALA A 90 7.83 9.49 2.14
N HIS A 91 8.72 10.40 1.73
CA HIS A 91 8.62 11.85 1.97
C HIS A 91 7.99 12.62 0.79
N THR A 92 7.57 11.95 -0.28
CA THR A 92 6.87 12.59 -1.38
C THR A 92 5.56 13.17 -0.87
N THR A 93 5.33 14.45 -1.11
CA THR A 93 4.18 15.15 -0.55
C THR A 93 2.90 14.84 -1.32
N PRO A 94 1.72 15.04 -0.72
CA PRO A 94 0.44 14.89 -1.42
C PRO A 94 0.36 15.72 -2.72
N GLU A 95 0.91 16.93 -2.73
CA GLU A 95 0.93 17.84 -3.88
C GLU A 95 1.76 17.28 -5.05
N GLU A 96 2.77 16.45 -4.77
CA GLU A 96 3.55 15.73 -5.78
C GLU A 96 2.90 14.40 -6.20
N LYS A 97 2.19 13.73 -5.28
CA LYS A 97 1.50 12.45 -5.52
C LYS A 97 0.26 12.64 -6.40
N VAL A 98 -0.58 13.64 -6.11
CA VAL A 98 -1.88 13.84 -6.77
C VAL A 98 -1.75 13.98 -8.29
N PRO A 99 -0.87 14.83 -8.87
CA PRO A 99 -0.72 14.95 -10.32
C PRO A 99 -0.26 13.66 -11.01
N ARG A 100 0.50 12.80 -10.31
CA ARG A 100 0.95 11.50 -10.84
C ARG A 100 -0.21 10.49 -10.88
N LEU A 101 -1.06 10.50 -9.85
CA LEU A 101 -2.31 9.73 -9.84
C LEU A 101 -3.28 10.20 -10.91
N ASP A 102 -3.45 11.52 -11.04
CA ASP A 102 -4.30 12.11 -12.09
C ASP A 102 -3.83 11.68 -13.48
N ALA A 103 -2.52 11.62 -13.72
CA ALA A 103 -1.98 11.16 -14.99
C ALA A 103 -2.36 9.70 -15.31
N SER A 104 -2.45 8.81 -14.31
CA SER A 104 -2.91 7.43 -14.47
C SER A 104 -4.42 7.34 -14.68
N ILE A 105 -5.19 8.04 -13.84
CA ILE A 105 -6.67 8.14 -13.91
C ILE A 105 -7.12 8.63 -15.29
N ASP A 106 -6.46 9.65 -15.83
CA ASP A 106 -6.76 10.18 -17.17
C ASP A 106 -6.55 9.14 -18.27
N LYS A 107 -5.54 8.27 -18.16
CA LYS A 107 -5.33 7.19 -19.14
C LYS A 107 -6.42 6.14 -19.05
N PHE A 108 -6.82 5.74 -17.84
CA PHE A 108 -7.93 4.80 -17.66
C PHE A 108 -9.25 5.38 -18.20
N ARG A 109 -9.58 6.63 -17.86
CA ARG A 109 -10.78 7.30 -18.38
C ARG A 109 -10.76 7.39 -19.90
N ARG A 110 -9.62 7.71 -20.50
CA ARG A 110 -9.49 7.77 -21.97
C ARG A 110 -9.62 6.39 -22.61
N ALA A 111 -9.04 5.34 -22.02
CA ALA A 111 -9.21 3.97 -22.48
C ALA A 111 -10.69 3.54 -22.46
N LEU A 112 -11.41 3.80 -21.37
CA LEU A 112 -12.85 3.51 -21.26
C LEU A 112 -13.70 4.24 -22.32
N GLN A 113 -13.38 5.50 -22.59
CA GLN A 113 -14.08 6.27 -23.63
C GLN A 113 -13.93 5.66 -25.03
N LEU A 114 -12.78 5.04 -25.31
CA LEU A 114 -12.45 4.48 -26.62
C LEU A 114 -12.97 3.06 -26.83
N THR A 115 -13.16 2.28 -25.76
CA THR A 115 -13.57 0.86 -25.86
C THR A 115 -15.06 0.68 -26.12
N GLY A 116 -15.90 1.68 -25.80
CA GLY A 116 -17.35 1.69 -26.09
C GLY A 116 -18.19 0.62 -25.37
N ALA A 117 -17.55 -0.33 -24.70
CA ALA A 117 -18.12 -1.37 -23.86
C ALA A 117 -17.44 -1.34 -22.47
N SER A 118 -18.16 -1.79 -21.44
CA SER A 118 -17.59 -2.01 -20.09
C SER A 118 -16.42 -2.98 -20.19
N LYS A 119 -15.27 -2.55 -19.66
CA LYS A 119 -14.07 -3.37 -19.50
C LYS A 119 -13.77 -3.41 -18.01
N THR A 120 -14.17 -4.49 -17.36
CA THR A 120 -14.10 -4.65 -15.89
C THR A 120 -12.71 -4.37 -15.33
N ASP A 121 -11.65 -4.76 -16.04
CA ASP A 121 -10.28 -4.57 -15.57
C ASP A 121 -9.87 -3.09 -15.60
N VAL A 122 -10.30 -2.34 -16.61
CA VAL A 122 -10.03 -0.90 -16.70
C VAL A 122 -10.83 -0.14 -15.65
N GLU A 123 -12.10 -0.50 -15.46
CA GLU A 123 -12.99 0.07 -14.44
C GLU A 123 -12.47 -0.20 -13.02
N PHE A 124 -12.02 -1.43 -12.74
CA PHE A 124 -11.44 -1.82 -11.47
C PHE A 124 -10.16 -1.04 -11.16
N ASN A 125 -9.22 -0.96 -12.11
CA ASN A 125 -7.98 -0.22 -11.92
C ASN A 125 -8.23 1.30 -11.77
N LEU A 126 -9.19 1.85 -12.50
CA LEU A 126 -9.64 3.24 -12.32
C LEU A 126 -10.18 3.46 -10.90
N ALA A 127 -11.01 2.54 -10.40
CA ALA A 127 -11.57 2.61 -9.05
C ALA A 127 -10.47 2.57 -7.97
N GLN A 128 -9.46 1.69 -8.12
CA GLN A 128 -8.30 1.65 -7.23
C GLN A 128 -7.49 2.96 -7.26
N ALA A 129 -7.25 3.52 -8.44
CA ALA A 129 -6.53 4.78 -8.57
C ALA A 129 -7.29 5.97 -7.95
N LEU A 130 -8.61 6.01 -8.10
CA LEU A 130 -9.48 7.01 -7.47
C LEU A 130 -9.52 6.87 -5.95
N HIS A 131 -9.56 5.63 -5.44
CA HIS A 131 -9.48 5.36 -4.00
C HIS A 131 -8.14 5.83 -3.42
N MET A 132 -7.00 5.47 -4.04
CA MET A 132 -5.68 5.95 -3.60
C MET A 132 -5.56 7.48 -3.68
N ARG A 133 -6.13 8.11 -4.72
CA ARG A 133 -6.18 9.58 -4.83
C ARG A 133 -6.93 10.19 -3.66
N SER A 134 -8.02 9.57 -3.22
CA SER A 134 -8.74 10.02 -2.03
C SER A 134 -7.89 9.89 -0.76
N GLU A 135 -7.17 8.80 -0.56
CA GLU A 135 -6.31 8.61 0.61
C GLU A 135 -5.23 9.70 0.67
N VAL A 136 -4.56 9.97 -0.47
CA VAL A 136 -3.56 11.04 -0.57
C VAL A 136 -4.15 12.42 -0.29
N LEU A 137 -5.36 12.70 -0.76
CA LEU A 137 -6.03 13.99 -0.51
C LEU A 137 -6.42 14.17 0.96
N GLN A 138 -6.59 13.09 1.72
CA GLN A 138 -6.86 13.15 3.16
C GLN A 138 -5.60 13.41 4.00
N GLU A 139 -4.42 13.29 3.40
CA GLU A 139 -3.13 13.59 4.05
C GLU A 139 -2.79 15.10 4.03
N THR A 140 -3.58 15.96 3.39
CA THR A 140 -3.25 17.39 3.22
C THR A 140 -4.46 18.32 3.34
N SER A 141 -4.20 19.52 3.85
CA SER A 141 -5.13 20.66 3.79
C SER A 141 -4.66 21.76 2.84
N ASP A 142 -3.47 21.60 2.24
CA ASP A 142 -2.84 22.60 1.36
C ASP A 142 -3.41 22.53 -0.08
N ILE A 143 -4.02 21.41 -0.46
CA ILE A 143 -4.71 21.27 -1.74
C ILE A 143 -6.13 21.86 -1.64
N GLU A 144 -6.44 22.80 -2.52
CA GLU A 144 -7.76 23.43 -2.60
C GLU A 144 -8.87 22.39 -2.78
N ASP A 145 -9.92 22.49 -1.97
CA ASP A 145 -11.07 21.59 -1.99
C ASP A 145 -10.73 20.09 -1.79
N ALA A 146 -9.59 19.75 -1.18
CA ALA A 146 -9.13 18.36 -1.01
C ALA A 146 -10.21 17.41 -0.48
N TYR A 147 -10.96 17.84 0.56
CA TYR A 147 -12.07 17.07 1.12
C TYR A 147 -13.17 16.76 0.08
N SER A 148 -13.61 17.79 -0.66
CA SER A 148 -14.65 17.64 -1.69
C SER A 148 -14.17 16.77 -2.85
N GLN A 149 -12.90 16.95 -3.27
CA GLN A 149 -12.28 16.14 -4.31
C GLN A 149 -12.15 14.67 -3.89
N SER A 150 -11.78 14.41 -2.65
CA SER A 150 -11.68 13.06 -2.07
C SER A 150 -13.06 12.37 -2.03
N ALA A 151 -14.10 13.09 -1.58
CA ALA A 151 -15.46 12.56 -1.58
C ALA A 151 -15.97 12.21 -2.99
N VAL A 152 -15.69 13.06 -3.99
CA VAL A 152 -16.06 12.79 -5.39
C VAL A 152 -15.33 11.55 -5.92
N ALA A 153 -14.02 11.46 -5.67
CA ALA A 153 -13.22 10.31 -6.11
C ALA A 153 -13.72 8.98 -5.49
N LEU A 154 -14.04 8.97 -4.20
CA LEU A 154 -14.60 7.78 -3.54
C LEU A 154 -16.00 7.43 -4.06
N GLN A 155 -16.84 8.41 -4.33
CA GLN A 155 -18.18 8.15 -4.88
C GLN A 155 -18.08 7.48 -6.26
N GLU A 156 -17.18 7.95 -7.12
CA GLU A 156 -16.90 7.33 -8.42
C GLU A 156 -16.30 5.92 -8.24
N ALA A 157 -15.29 5.76 -7.38
CA ALA A 157 -14.65 4.46 -7.12
C ALA A 157 -15.66 3.41 -6.62
N ILE A 158 -16.51 3.75 -5.66
CA ILE A 158 -17.54 2.85 -5.13
C ILE A 158 -18.54 2.44 -6.23
N SER A 159 -18.94 3.38 -7.08
CA SER A 159 -19.84 3.08 -8.21
C SER A 159 -19.19 2.10 -9.19
N LEU A 160 -17.93 2.36 -9.57
CA LEU A 160 -17.18 1.48 -10.48
C LEU A 160 -17.01 0.08 -9.89
N PHE A 161 -16.66 -0.06 -8.61
CA PHE A 161 -16.57 -1.37 -7.97
C PHE A 161 -17.91 -2.12 -7.93
N ASP A 162 -19.02 -1.40 -7.70
CA ASP A 162 -20.36 -1.99 -7.73
C ASP A 162 -20.72 -2.51 -9.13
N ASP A 163 -20.42 -1.72 -10.17
CA ASP A 163 -20.66 -2.07 -11.57
C ASP A 163 -19.78 -3.27 -12.01
N VAL A 164 -18.48 -3.22 -11.70
CA VAL A 164 -17.53 -4.31 -11.97
C VAL A 164 -17.98 -5.60 -11.32
N TYR A 165 -18.33 -5.56 -10.04
CA TYR A 165 -18.79 -6.75 -9.32
C TYR A 165 -20.05 -7.35 -9.97
N GLN A 166 -20.99 -6.51 -10.40
CA GLN A 166 -22.22 -6.96 -11.02
C GLN A 166 -21.96 -7.69 -12.34
N VAL A 167 -21.07 -7.16 -13.18
CA VAL A 167 -20.70 -7.79 -14.45
C VAL A 167 -19.96 -9.10 -14.21
N GLN A 168 -18.94 -9.08 -13.36
CA GLN A 168 -18.17 -10.27 -12.99
C GLN A 168 -19.07 -11.38 -12.43
N GLU A 169 -19.98 -11.07 -11.50
CA GLU A 169 -20.88 -12.08 -10.92
C GLU A 169 -21.78 -12.71 -11.98
N GLN A 170 -22.33 -11.90 -12.89
CA GLN A 170 -23.15 -12.42 -13.99
C GLN A 170 -22.34 -13.34 -14.90
N ASP A 171 -21.12 -12.96 -15.25
CA ASP A 171 -20.29 -13.73 -16.17
C ASP A 171 -19.80 -15.02 -15.52
N TYR A 172 -19.41 -14.98 -14.25
CA TYR A 172 -19.09 -16.17 -13.46
C TYR A 172 -20.26 -17.18 -13.43
N LEU A 173 -21.47 -16.71 -13.13
CA LEU A 173 -22.65 -17.57 -13.06
C LEU A 173 -23.04 -18.15 -14.43
N LYS A 174 -22.90 -17.37 -15.52
CA LYS A 174 -23.12 -17.87 -16.89
C LYS A 174 -22.11 -18.97 -17.25
N GLN A 175 -20.83 -18.77 -16.92
CA GLN A 175 -19.78 -19.77 -17.16
C GLN A 175 -20.11 -21.09 -16.47
N LYS A 176 -20.59 -21.04 -15.22
CA LYS A 176 -21.03 -22.24 -14.48
C LYS A 176 -22.26 -22.92 -15.06
N GLN A 177 -23.24 -22.16 -15.54
CA GLN A 177 -24.46 -22.72 -16.12
C GLN A 177 -24.23 -23.30 -17.53
N GLY A 178 -23.34 -22.69 -18.32
CA GLY A 178 -22.99 -23.14 -19.68
C GLY A 178 -22.15 -24.43 -19.74
N GLY A 179 -21.52 -24.84 -18.63
CA GLY A 179 -20.73 -26.07 -18.53
C GLY A 179 -21.54 -27.36 -18.41
N HIS A 180 -22.89 -27.31 -18.39
CA HIS A 180 -23.77 -28.48 -18.19
C HIS A 180 -24.58 -28.90 -19.42
N THR A 181 -24.30 -28.37 -20.61
CA THR A 181 -24.95 -28.81 -21.86
C THR A 181 -23.91 -29.15 -22.92
N HIS A 182 -23.41 -30.39 -22.94
CA HIS A 182 -23.10 -31.20 -24.13
C HIS A 182 -22.39 -32.52 -23.75
N GLU A 183 -23.12 -33.43 -23.11
CA GLU A 183 -22.87 -34.88 -23.20
C GLU A 183 -24.22 -35.61 -23.22
N ASP A 184 -24.98 -35.45 -24.30
CA ASP A 184 -25.82 -36.54 -24.81
C ASP A 184 -26.26 -36.20 -26.24
N GLY A 185 -25.99 -37.09 -27.20
CA GLY A 185 -26.27 -36.83 -28.60
C GLY A 185 -25.46 -37.68 -29.56
N SER A 186 -25.67 -38.99 -29.48
CA SER A 186 -25.38 -39.98 -30.51
C SER A 186 -25.50 -39.45 -31.94
N HIS A 187 -24.49 -39.67 -32.78
CA HIS A 187 -24.65 -40.34 -34.08
C HIS A 187 -23.33 -40.73 -34.74
N ASP A 188 -23.20 -42.05 -34.93
CA ASP A 188 -22.59 -42.80 -36.03
C ASP A 188 -21.18 -42.45 -36.55
N HIS A 189 -20.25 -43.34 -36.20
CA HIS A 189 -19.18 -43.80 -37.07
C HIS A 189 -19.74 -44.55 -38.31
N PRO A 190 -19.00 -44.59 -39.44
CA PRO A 190 -18.15 -45.77 -39.63
C PRO A 190 -16.78 -45.52 -40.31
N THR A 191 -15.76 -46.17 -39.70
CA THR A 191 -14.63 -46.96 -40.27
C THR A 191 -13.57 -46.31 -41.18
N GLU A 192 -12.31 -46.26 -40.74
CA GLU A 192 -11.14 -47.15 -41.04
C GLU A 192 -10.44 -46.76 -42.38
N GLU A 193 -9.14 -46.46 -42.47
CA GLU A 193 -7.94 -47.27 -42.19
C GLU A 193 -6.63 -46.42 -42.10
N PRO A 194 -5.47 -47.00 -41.69
CA PRO A 194 -4.32 -46.30 -41.12
C PRO A 194 -3.01 -46.28 -41.96
N ALA A 195 -2.04 -45.49 -41.47
CA ALA A 195 -0.57 -45.61 -41.58
C ALA A 195 0.15 -45.25 -42.89
N ALA A 196 1.16 -44.36 -42.79
CA ALA A 196 2.55 -44.64 -43.18
C ALA A 196 3.49 -43.45 -42.85
N GLU A 197 4.73 -43.83 -42.50
CA GLU A 197 5.87 -43.03 -42.07
C GLU A 197 6.54 -42.22 -43.21
N GLU A 198 7.30 -41.21 -42.78
CA GLU A 198 8.24 -40.28 -43.46
C GLU A 198 9.13 -40.82 -44.61
N PRO A 199 9.64 -39.96 -45.54
CA PRO A 199 10.90 -39.23 -45.27
C PRO A 199 11.02 -37.79 -45.82
N ASP A 200 11.80 -37.01 -45.07
CA ASP A 200 12.68 -35.88 -45.40
C ASP A 200 13.06 -35.73 -46.89
N ASP A 201 12.73 -34.57 -47.50
CA ASP A 201 13.63 -33.92 -48.45
C ASP A 201 13.43 -32.40 -48.49
N THR A 202 14.57 -31.74 -48.33
CA THR A 202 14.83 -30.32 -48.50
C THR A 202 14.38 -29.77 -49.85
N THR A 203 13.59 -28.69 -49.88
CA THR A 203 13.70 -27.68 -50.93
C THR A 203 13.17 -26.33 -50.48
N LYS A 204 14.10 -25.37 -50.43
CA LYS A 204 13.79 -23.94 -50.36
C LYS A 204 13.10 -23.53 -51.67
N THR A 205 11.87 -23.03 -51.57
CA THR A 205 11.38 -22.02 -52.50
C THR A 205 10.66 -20.95 -51.71
N ALA A 206 11.12 -19.72 -51.89
CA ALA A 206 10.52 -18.51 -51.37
C ALA A 206 9.27 -18.21 -52.18
N ASP A 207 8.15 -18.01 -51.51
CA ASP A 207 7.05 -17.21 -52.06
C ASP A 207 6.62 -16.22 -50.98
N ASN A 208 6.91 -14.96 -51.26
CA ASN A 208 6.37 -13.81 -50.57
C ASN A 208 4.86 -13.79 -50.81
N LYS A 209 4.08 -13.90 -49.74
CA LYS A 209 2.76 -13.29 -49.67
C LYS A 209 2.68 -12.49 -48.39
N ASP A 210 2.49 -11.19 -48.60
CA ASP A 210 2.09 -10.22 -47.60
C ASP A 210 0.77 -10.71 -46.97
N ASP A 211 0.88 -11.30 -45.80
CA ASP A 211 -0.23 -11.34 -44.85
C ASP A 211 0.05 -10.23 -43.84
N GLU A 212 -0.66 -9.11 -44.01
CA GLU A 212 -0.92 -8.15 -42.94
C GLU A 212 -1.68 -8.90 -41.83
N GLN A 213 -0.93 -9.65 -41.01
CA GLN A 213 -1.40 -10.10 -39.72
C GLN A 213 -1.53 -8.86 -38.86
N ALA A 214 -2.72 -8.27 -38.87
CA ALA A 214 -3.17 -7.42 -37.79
C ALA A 214 -2.90 -8.17 -36.49
N PHE A 215 -1.86 -7.76 -35.76
CA PHE A 215 -1.59 -8.21 -34.41
C PHE A 215 -2.71 -7.67 -33.53
N THR A 216 -3.82 -8.39 -33.50
CA THR A 216 -4.75 -8.31 -32.39
C THR A 216 -4.06 -9.01 -31.23
N THR A 217 -3.35 -8.25 -30.41
CA THR A 217 -3.19 -8.62 -29.00
C THR A 217 -4.59 -8.58 -28.40
N VAL A 218 -5.30 -9.68 -28.58
CA VAL A 218 -6.44 -10.04 -27.74
C VAL A 218 -5.85 -10.04 -26.34
N THR A 219 -6.18 -9.01 -25.55
CA THR A 219 -6.27 -9.20 -24.10
C THR A 219 -7.26 -10.35 -23.98
N GLU A 220 -6.77 -11.58 -23.84
CA GLU A 220 -7.64 -12.68 -23.43
C GLU A 220 -8.22 -12.19 -22.11
N MET A 221 -9.50 -11.79 -22.11
CA MET A 221 -10.18 -11.42 -20.87
C MET A 221 -9.99 -12.63 -19.96
N GLU A 222 -9.17 -12.47 -18.92
CA GLU A 222 -8.97 -13.54 -17.96
C GLU A 222 -10.35 -13.96 -17.48
N ALA A 223 -10.63 -15.26 -17.52
CA ALA A 223 -11.95 -15.74 -17.16
C ALA A 223 -12.24 -15.28 -15.73
N THR A 224 -13.39 -14.62 -15.53
CA THR A 224 -13.80 -14.20 -14.19
C THR A 224 -13.73 -15.37 -13.22
N THR A 225 -12.92 -15.24 -12.18
CA THR A 225 -12.73 -16.27 -11.15
C THR A 225 -13.45 -15.89 -9.86
N THR A 226 -13.63 -16.85 -8.95
CA THR A 226 -14.09 -16.56 -7.60
C THR A 226 -13.20 -15.53 -6.89
N TYR A 227 -11.88 -15.56 -7.13
CA TYR A 227 -10.94 -14.62 -6.54
C TYR A 227 -11.09 -13.19 -7.08
N SER A 228 -11.42 -13.02 -8.37
CA SER A 228 -11.73 -11.69 -8.93
C SER A 228 -12.96 -11.05 -8.27
N LEU A 229 -13.98 -11.85 -7.94
CA LEU A 229 -15.15 -11.39 -7.18
C LEU A 229 -14.78 -10.97 -5.76
N ILE A 230 -13.95 -11.78 -5.09
CA ILE A 230 -13.48 -11.52 -3.72
C ILE A 230 -12.66 -10.23 -3.68
N ASP A 231 -11.73 -10.04 -4.61
CA ASP A 231 -10.86 -8.86 -4.65
C ASP A 231 -11.65 -7.58 -4.92
N THR A 232 -12.63 -7.64 -5.82
CA THR A 232 -13.56 -6.52 -6.07
C THR A 232 -14.40 -6.17 -4.85
N LEU A 233 -14.91 -7.17 -4.12
CA LEU A 233 -15.66 -6.93 -2.89
C LEU A 233 -14.78 -6.37 -1.77
N ALA A 234 -13.55 -6.87 -1.62
CA ALA A 234 -12.59 -6.37 -0.64
C ALA A 234 -12.18 -4.92 -0.93
N SER A 235 -11.88 -4.61 -2.19
CA SER A 235 -11.56 -3.24 -2.65
C SER A 235 -12.75 -2.28 -2.47
N SER A 236 -13.97 -2.74 -2.78
CA SER A 236 -15.20 -1.98 -2.53
C SER A 236 -15.41 -1.67 -1.04
N ALA A 237 -15.16 -2.66 -0.16
CA ALA A 237 -15.26 -2.48 1.29
C ALA A 237 -14.25 -1.45 1.82
N ASP A 238 -13.05 -1.44 1.27
CA ASP A 238 -11.99 -0.50 1.63
C ASP A 238 -12.39 0.94 1.28
N ALA A 239 -12.82 1.19 0.03
CA ALA A 239 -13.30 2.50 -0.40
C ALA A 239 -14.52 2.98 0.41
N LEU A 240 -15.45 2.07 0.75
CA LEU A 240 -16.58 2.38 1.64
C LEU A 240 -16.11 2.77 3.05
N THR A 241 -15.09 2.10 3.58
CA THR A 241 -14.50 2.39 4.90
C THR A 241 -13.86 3.77 4.91
N THR A 242 -13.06 4.10 3.89
CA THR A 242 -12.48 5.44 3.72
C THR A 242 -13.57 6.50 3.63
N MET A 243 -14.62 6.29 2.83
CA MET A 243 -15.76 7.21 2.72
C MET A 243 -16.46 7.43 4.06
N ALA A 244 -16.77 6.34 4.77
CA ALA A 244 -17.47 6.42 6.05
C ALA A 244 -16.69 7.22 7.10
N SER A 245 -15.36 7.09 7.13
CA SER A 245 -14.48 7.85 8.02
C SER A 245 -14.55 9.35 7.78
N MET A 246 -14.70 9.79 6.53
CA MET A 246 -14.81 11.21 6.17
C MET A 246 -16.18 11.82 6.47
N MET A 247 -17.24 11.01 6.60
CA MET A 247 -18.61 11.52 6.68
C MET A 247 -18.86 12.27 7.99
N ALA A 248 -19.35 13.51 7.88
CA ALA A 248 -19.71 14.34 9.03
C ALA A 248 -20.91 13.79 9.82
N VAL A 249 -21.88 13.15 9.15
CA VAL A 249 -23.11 12.64 9.78
C VAL A 249 -22.90 11.19 10.25
N TYR A 250 -22.67 11.02 11.56
CA TYR A 250 -22.35 9.71 12.14
C TYR A 250 -23.38 8.59 11.87
N PRO A 251 -24.70 8.81 11.98
CA PRO A 251 -25.68 7.76 11.63
C PRO A 251 -25.59 7.27 10.20
N ASP A 252 -25.18 8.13 9.26
CA ASP A 252 -25.00 7.75 7.86
C ASP A 252 -23.65 7.07 7.64
N ALA A 253 -22.58 7.55 8.28
CA ALA A 253 -21.27 6.87 8.33
C ALA A 253 -21.43 5.41 8.80
N LYS A 254 -22.19 5.18 9.87
CA LYS A 254 -22.47 3.84 10.40
C LYS A 254 -23.14 2.92 9.37
N LYS A 255 -24.05 3.44 8.54
CA LYS A 255 -24.67 2.66 7.45
C LYS A 255 -23.65 2.31 6.38
N VAL A 256 -22.72 3.21 6.08
CA VAL A 256 -21.66 2.97 5.09
C VAL A 256 -20.64 1.94 5.61
N PHE A 257 -20.23 2.00 6.88
CA PHE A 257 -19.44 0.93 7.50
C PHE A 257 -20.16 -0.41 7.46
N GLN A 258 -21.47 -0.45 7.74
CA GLN A 258 -22.23 -1.69 7.62
C GLN A 258 -22.23 -2.23 6.18
N ARG A 259 -22.37 -1.36 5.17
CA ARG A 259 -22.24 -1.77 3.76
C ARG A 259 -20.86 -2.35 3.47
N ALA A 260 -19.78 -1.79 4.02
CA ALA A 260 -18.43 -2.34 3.86
C ALA A 260 -18.34 -3.76 4.47
N LEU A 261 -18.85 -3.96 5.67
CA LEU A 261 -18.91 -5.29 6.31
C LEU A 261 -19.76 -6.28 5.50
N ASP A 262 -20.90 -5.85 4.96
CA ASP A 262 -21.75 -6.71 4.11
C ASP A 262 -21.03 -7.17 2.83
N LYS A 263 -20.15 -6.33 2.27
CA LYS A 263 -19.27 -6.70 1.13
C LYS A 263 -18.26 -7.77 1.54
N LEU A 264 -17.61 -7.63 2.69
CA LEU A 264 -16.66 -8.60 3.22
C LEU A 264 -17.33 -9.93 3.57
N ASP A 265 -18.54 -9.91 4.12
CA ASP A 265 -19.34 -11.12 4.38
C ASP A 265 -19.78 -11.81 3.08
N ARG A 266 -19.96 -11.06 1.99
CA ARG A 266 -20.18 -11.64 0.66
C ARG A 266 -18.90 -12.25 0.10
N ALA A 267 -17.75 -11.61 0.29
CA ALA A 267 -16.46 -12.13 -0.13
C ALA A 267 -16.14 -13.45 0.60
N GLU A 268 -16.37 -13.51 1.91
CA GLU A 268 -16.18 -14.72 2.70
C GLU A 268 -17.11 -15.86 2.25
N ARG A 269 -18.35 -15.55 1.84
CA ARG A 269 -19.25 -16.55 1.26
C ARG A 269 -18.72 -17.11 -0.05
N TRP A 270 -18.21 -16.28 -0.96
CA TRP A 270 -17.56 -16.75 -2.19
C TRP A 270 -16.37 -17.65 -1.89
N LEU A 271 -15.52 -17.23 -0.96
CA LEU A 271 -14.37 -18.00 -0.51
C LEU A 271 -14.78 -19.39 0.02
N LEU A 272 -15.81 -19.46 0.86
CA LEU A 272 -16.25 -20.73 1.46
C LEU A 272 -16.99 -21.67 0.50
N MET A 273 -17.71 -21.11 -0.47
CA MET A 273 -18.56 -21.90 -1.36
C MET A 273 -17.83 -22.44 -2.58
N ASP A 274 -16.79 -21.74 -3.05
CA ASP A 274 -16.36 -21.87 -4.44
C ASP A 274 -14.85 -21.80 -4.67
N THR A 275 -14.08 -22.16 -3.64
CA THR A 275 -12.62 -22.27 -3.72
C THR A 275 -12.15 -23.49 -2.92
N ASP A 276 -10.93 -23.99 -3.23
CA ASP A 276 -10.30 -25.07 -2.46
C ASP A 276 -9.56 -24.49 -1.25
N PRO A 277 -9.90 -24.90 -0.01
CA PRO A 277 -9.20 -24.45 1.20
C PRO A 277 -7.70 -24.73 1.22
N ASN A 278 -7.21 -25.66 0.38
CA ASN A 278 -5.79 -25.99 0.29
C ASN A 278 -5.04 -25.15 -0.76
N ASP A 279 -5.73 -24.31 -1.52
CA ASP A 279 -5.11 -23.42 -2.50
C ASP A 279 -4.43 -22.22 -1.82
N LYS A 280 -3.31 -21.79 -2.39
CA LYS A 280 -2.59 -20.60 -1.94
C LYS A 280 -3.41 -19.33 -2.12
N GLU A 281 -4.20 -19.23 -3.19
CA GLU A 281 -5.05 -18.07 -3.42
C GLU A 281 -6.19 -18.00 -2.39
N HIS A 282 -6.75 -19.15 -1.97
CA HIS A 282 -7.69 -19.22 -0.86
C HIS A 282 -7.09 -18.64 0.42
N ALA A 283 -5.88 -19.05 0.78
CA ALA A 283 -5.20 -18.54 1.97
C ALA A 283 -4.96 -17.02 1.88
N LYS A 284 -4.51 -16.51 0.74
CA LYS A 284 -4.31 -15.07 0.51
C LYS A 284 -5.62 -14.29 0.63
N ALA A 285 -6.67 -14.74 -0.04
CA ALA A 285 -7.99 -14.12 0.00
C ALA A 285 -8.57 -14.12 1.43
N ARG A 286 -8.41 -15.23 2.18
CA ARG A 286 -8.80 -15.32 3.60
C ARG A 286 -8.08 -14.26 4.45
N VAL A 287 -6.77 -14.08 4.24
CA VAL A 287 -5.98 -13.06 4.96
C VAL A 287 -6.45 -11.66 4.59
N GLN A 288 -6.61 -11.35 3.29
CA GLN A 288 -7.06 -10.03 2.82
C GLN A 288 -8.43 -9.65 3.39
N ILE A 289 -9.41 -10.57 3.40
CA ILE A 289 -10.73 -10.33 3.99
C ILE A 289 -10.61 -9.97 5.48
N ASN A 290 -9.75 -10.66 6.23
CA ASN A 290 -9.56 -10.40 7.65
C ASN A 290 -8.87 -9.06 7.92
N LEU A 291 -7.85 -8.71 7.14
CA LEU A 291 -7.18 -7.39 7.21
C LEU A 291 -8.20 -6.26 7.00
N LYS A 292 -8.96 -6.32 5.90
CA LYS A 292 -10.00 -5.32 5.60
C LYS A 292 -11.11 -5.27 6.64
N ARG A 293 -11.48 -6.41 7.22
CA ARG A 293 -12.46 -6.47 8.32
C ARG A 293 -11.95 -5.79 9.59
N GLY A 294 -10.70 -6.06 9.98
CA GLY A 294 -10.03 -5.41 11.11
C GLY A 294 -9.96 -3.90 10.93
N HIS A 295 -9.51 -3.45 9.74
CA HIS A 295 -9.46 -2.05 9.37
C HIS A 295 -10.85 -1.37 9.45
N THR A 296 -11.88 -2.00 8.88
CA THR A 296 -13.26 -1.46 8.88
C THR A 296 -13.80 -1.26 10.30
N TYR A 297 -13.60 -2.23 11.20
CA TYR A 297 -14.05 -2.10 12.59
C TYR A 297 -13.27 -1.04 13.36
N CYS A 298 -11.94 -0.96 13.15
CA CYS A 298 -11.11 0.06 13.79
C CYS A 298 -11.57 1.47 13.38
N ALA A 299 -11.70 1.72 12.08
CA ALA A 299 -12.20 2.98 11.55
C ALA A 299 -13.62 3.32 12.08
N SER A 300 -14.50 2.31 12.17
CA SER A 300 -15.81 2.49 12.79
C SER A 300 -15.72 2.84 14.28
N ALA A 301 -14.77 2.27 15.03
CA ALA A 301 -14.55 2.57 16.44
C ALA A 301 -14.10 4.01 16.64
N ASP A 302 -13.12 4.46 15.85
CA ASP A 302 -12.62 5.83 15.92
C ASP A 302 -13.70 6.84 15.52
N ARG A 303 -14.45 6.55 14.45
CA ARG A 303 -15.56 7.42 14.04
C ARG A 303 -16.65 7.51 15.11
N ALA A 304 -16.94 6.40 15.78
CA ALA A 304 -17.86 6.35 16.91
C ALA A 304 -17.36 7.18 18.09
N PHE A 305 -16.06 7.07 18.41
CA PHE A 305 -15.42 7.87 19.45
C PHE A 305 -15.52 9.36 19.13
N LEU A 306 -15.11 9.79 17.93
CA LEU A 306 -15.21 11.18 17.47
C LEU A 306 -16.64 11.74 17.52
N ALA A 307 -17.65 10.90 17.28
CA ALA A 307 -19.05 11.32 17.26
C ALA A 307 -19.70 11.39 18.66
N THR A 308 -19.22 10.58 19.61
CA THR A 308 -19.91 10.36 20.90
C THR A 308 -19.08 10.76 22.10
N ASN A 309 -17.77 10.97 21.94
CA ASN A 309 -16.78 11.12 22.99
C ASN A 309 -16.87 9.98 24.02
N GLN A 310 -17.17 8.77 23.56
CA GLN A 310 -17.26 7.57 24.37
C GLN A 310 -16.58 6.42 23.65
N VAL A 311 -15.73 5.71 24.37
CA VAL A 311 -15.03 4.55 23.83
C VAL A 311 -16.01 3.40 23.64
N ASP A 312 -16.15 2.92 22.40
CA ASP A 312 -16.86 1.69 22.09
C ASP A 312 -15.86 0.51 22.08
N ALA A 313 -15.60 -0.04 23.27
CA ALA A 313 -14.69 -1.16 23.44
C ALA A 313 -15.04 -2.37 22.55
N LYS A 314 -16.33 -2.57 22.24
CA LYS A 314 -16.77 -3.71 21.43
C LYS A 314 -16.32 -3.57 19.98
N LEU A 315 -16.28 -2.34 19.44
CA LEU A 315 -15.80 -2.10 18.08
C LEU A 315 -14.29 -2.33 17.98
N TYR A 316 -13.51 -1.86 18.97
CA TYR A 316 -12.08 -2.17 19.01
C TYR A 316 -11.81 -3.67 19.19
N GLU A 317 -12.56 -4.36 20.05
CA GLU A 317 -12.47 -5.82 20.20
C GLU A 317 -12.82 -6.56 18.90
N ALA A 318 -13.85 -6.11 18.18
CA ALA A 318 -14.23 -6.64 16.87
C ALA A 318 -13.17 -6.37 15.79
N ALA A 319 -12.40 -5.28 15.91
CA ALA A 319 -11.25 -5.01 15.03
C ALA A 319 -10.07 -5.96 15.30
N LEU A 320 -9.83 -6.29 16.57
CA LEU A 320 -8.74 -7.18 16.98
C LEU A 320 -8.95 -8.65 16.54
N GLU A 321 -10.18 -9.14 16.61
CA GLU A 321 -10.51 -10.56 16.33
C GLU A 321 -10.00 -11.08 14.96
N PRO A 322 -10.31 -10.44 13.81
CA PRO A 322 -9.83 -10.93 12.52
C PRO A 322 -8.31 -10.81 12.36
N LEU A 323 -7.69 -9.77 12.93
CA LEU A 323 -6.23 -9.58 12.88
C LEU A 323 -5.50 -10.64 13.70
N LEU A 324 -6.01 -10.96 14.90
CA LEU A 324 -5.51 -12.06 15.73
C LEU A 324 -5.66 -13.40 15.03
N GLN A 325 -6.74 -13.62 14.27
CA GLN A 325 -6.90 -14.82 13.46
C GLN A 325 -5.78 -14.93 12.41
N VAL A 326 -5.43 -13.84 11.74
CA VAL A 326 -4.32 -13.83 10.79
C VAL A 326 -2.99 -14.15 11.49
N THR A 327 -2.65 -13.43 12.55
CA THR A 327 -1.33 -13.54 13.19
C THR A 327 -1.14 -14.85 13.96
N ASN A 328 -2.21 -15.47 14.45
CA ASN A 328 -2.12 -16.70 15.25
C ASN A 328 -2.35 -17.98 14.44
N GLU A 329 -3.18 -17.92 13.38
CA GLU A 329 -3.69 -19.12 12.71
C GLU A 329 -3.39 -19.14 11.21
N LEU A 330 -3.68 -18.05 10.49
CA LEU A 330 -3.66 -18.08 9.01
C LEU A 330 -2.26 -17.81 8.43
N ASP A 331 -1.62 -16.73 8.85
CA ASP A 331 -0.28 -16.35 8.41
C ASP A 331 0.47 -15.58 9.51
N PRO A 332 1.13 -16.28 10.45
CA PRO A 332 1.91 -15.65 11.52
C PRO A 332 3.11 -14.81 11.04
N LYS A 333 3.46 -14.89 9.74
CA LYS A 333 4.52 -14.09 9.13
C LYS A 333 3.99 -12.87 8.38
N ASN A 334 2.68 -12.64 8.41
CA ASN A 334 2.08 -11.48 7.78
C ASN A 334 2.40 -10.21 8.58
N VAL A 335 3.30 -9.38 8.04
CA VAL A 335 3.79 -8.17 8.71
C VAL A 335 2.70 -7.11 8.80
N GLU A 336 1.88 -6.96 7.77
CA GLU A 336 0.75 -6.02 7.73
C GLU A 336 -0.25 -6.30 8.86
N ALA A 337 -0.64 -7.57 9.06
CA ALA A 337 -1.52 -7.96 10.15
C ALA A 337 -0.94 -7.63 11.54
N TRP A 338 0.36 -7.80 11.73
CA TRP A 338 1.02 -7.38 12.97
C TRP A 338 1.00 -5.85 13.10
N CYS A 339 1.29 -5.09 12.05
CA CYS A 339 1.23 -3.62 12.09
C CYS A 339 -0.17 -3.12 12.45
N ASP A 340 -1.20 -3.60 11.73
CA ASP A 340 -2.60 -3.25 11.97
C ASP A 340 -3.02 -3.59 13.39
N LEU A 341 -2.63 -4.77 13.90
CA LEU A 341 -2.94 -5.19 15.26
C LEU A 341 -2.30 -4.23 16.29
N GLY A 342 -1.07 -3.80 16.04
CA GLY A 342 -0.35 -2.84 16.89
C GLY A 342 -1.01 -1.46 16.88
N ASP A 343 -1.46 -1.01 15.72
CA ASP A 343 -2.20 0.24 15.56
C ASP A 343 -3.56 0.19 16.27
N VAL A 344 -4.34 -0.90 16.13
CA VAL A 344 -5.62 -1.05 16.84
C VAL A 344 -5.42 -1.00 18.36
N TYR A 345 -4.41 -1.71 18.90
CA TYR A 345 -4.13 -1.64 20.34
C TYR A 345 -3.75 -0.24 20.80
N SER A 346 -2.95 0.48 20.01
CA SER A 346 -2.48 1.82 20.34
C SER A 346 -3.62 2.84 20.28
N ARG A 347 -4.46 2.78 19.23
CA ARG A 347 -5.65 3.64 19.07
C ARG A 347 -6.68 3.37 20.16
N PHE A 348 -6.90 2.12 20.54
CA PHE A 348 -7.82 1.78 21.62
C PHE A 348 -7.32 2.33 22.96
N ALA A 349 -6.02 2.21 23.24
CA ALA A 349 -5.43 2.80 24.45
C ALA A 349 -5.56 4.34 24.45
N GLN A 350 -5.30 4.98 23.31
CA GLN A 350 -5.42 6.42 23.15
C GLN A 350 -6.86 6.91 23.32
N ALA A 351 -7.84 6.22 22.73
CA ALA A 351 -9.25 6.59 22.90
C ALA A 351 -9.69 6.56 24.37
N ILE A 352 -9.18 5.61 25.18
CA ILE A 352 -9.44 5.58 26.63
C ILE A 352 -8.75 6.77 27.33
N LEU A 353 -7.53 7.12 26.94
CA LEU A 353 -6.85 8.30 27.47
C LEU A 353 -7.67 9.56 27.20
N ASP A 354 -8.02 9.78 25.94
CA ASP A 354 -8.75 10.95 25.48
C ASP A 354 -10.10 11.07 26.18
N ASP A 355 -10.85 9.96 26.33
CA ASP A 355 -12.11 9.93 27.09
C ASP A 355 -11.92 10.38 28.55
N THR A 356 -10.87 9.89 29.22
CA THR A 356 -10.60 10.25 30.62
C THR A 356 -10.14 11.70 30.78
N GLN A 357 -9.36 12.21 29.82
CA GLN A 357 -8.90 13.59 29.80
C GLN A 357 -10.07 14.56 29.55
N GLN A 358 -10.91 14.27 28.55
CA GLN A 358 -12.10 15.08 28.25
C GLN A 358 -13.09 15.15 29.41
N ARG A 359 -13.22 14.07 30.18
CA ARG A 359 -14.04 14.03 31.39
C ARG A 359 -13.36 14.65 32.62
N GLY A 360 -12.08 14.96 32.55
CA GLY A 360 -11.29 15.56 33.64
C GLY A 360 -11.08 14.66 34.85
N VAL A 361 -11.18 13.32 34.68
CA VAL A 361 -11.14 12.36 35.81
C VAL A 361 -9.77 11.73 36.02
N GLY A 362 -8.84 11.90 35.07
CA GLY A 362 -7.54 11.23 35.07
C GLY A 362 -7.65 9.70 34.96
N LEU A 363 -6.51 9.01 34.91
CA LEU A 363 -6.48 7.55 34.85
C LEU A 363 -6.68 6.92 36.23
N ASP A 364 -7.72 6.09 36.37
CA ASP A 364 -7.86 5.25 37.57
C ASP A 364 -6.89 4.07 37.48
N ARG A 365 -5.99 3.97 38.46
CA ARG A 365 -4.90 2.99 38.49
C ARG A 365 -5.36 1.52 38.41
N LYS A 366 -6.59 1.21 38.79
CA LYS A 366 -7.10 -0.17 38.87
C LYS A 366 -7.98 -0.57 37.70
N THR A 367 -8.52 0.41 36.99
CA THR A 367 -9.44 0.23 35.85
C THR A 367 -8.79 0.83 34.60
N THR A 368 -9.16 2.04 34.19
CA THR A 368 -8.72 2.65 32.92
C THR A 368 -7.19 2.71 32.78
N GLY A 369 -6.46 3.06 33.83
CA GLY A 369 -5.00 3.07 33.83
C GLY A 369 -4.38 1.68 33.64
N LYS A 370 -5.00 0.64 34.20
CA LYS A 370 -4.56 -0.75 33.99
C LYS A 370 -4.81 -1.17 32.54
N ASP A 371 -5.98 -0.84 32.00
CA ASP A 371 -6.38 -1.23 30.64
C ASP A 371 -5.50 -0.54 29.59
N VAL A 372 -5.29 0.78 29.71
CA VAL A 372 -4.38 1.56 28.85
C VAL A 372 -2.96 1.00 28.88
N TRP A 373 -2.43 0.71 30.07
CA TRP A 373 -1.09 0.13 30.21
C TRP A 373 -0.98 -1.23 29.51
N GLN A 374 -2.01 -2.07 29.62
CA GLN A 374 -2.05 -3.39 28.98
C GLN A 374 -2.18 -3.28 27.45
N LEU A 375 -3.02 -2.38 26.96
CA LEU A 375 -3.22 -2.17 25.53
C LEU A 375 -1.95 -1.68 24.84
N PHE A 376 -1.30 -0.62 25.36
CA PHE A 376 0.00 -0.20 24.82
C PHE A 376 1.09 -1.27 24.99
N GLY A 377 1.03 -2.06 26.06
CA GLY A 377 1.89 -3.23 26.26
C GLY A 377 1.76 -4.24 25.10
N LYS A 378 0.52 -4.60 24.73
CA LYS A 378 0.24 -5.47 23.59
C LYS A 378 0.64 -4.85 22.26
N GLY A 379 0.42 -3.54 22.07
CA GLY A 379 0.91 -2.81 20.90
C GLY A 379 2.44 -2.89 20.78
N THR A 380 3.16 -2.71 21.89
CA THR A 380 4.62 -2.85 21.94
C THR A 380 5.07 -4.26 21.51
N GLU A 381 4.46 -5.30 22.11
CA GLU A 381 4.78 -6.70 21.79
C GLU A 381 4.53 -7.02 20.32
N THR A 382 3.46 -6.48 19.77
CA THR A 382 3.02 -6.65 18.39
C THR A 382 4.01 -6.03 17.40
N PHE A 383 4.38 -4.76 17.57
CA PHE A 383 5.41 -4.14 16.73
C PHE A 383 6.77 -4.84 16.85
N GLN A 384 7.10 -5.37 18.04
CA GLN A 384 8.30 -6.20 18.20
C GLN A 384 8.25 -7.52 17.43
N GLN A 385 7.08 -8.16 17.27
CA GLN A 385 6.96 -9.33 16.39
C GLN A 385 7.15 -8.92 14.92
N ALA A 386 6.55 -7.82 14.50
CA ALA A 386 6.70 -7.30 13.15
C ALA A 386 8.17 -6.96 12.82
N LEU A 387 8.91 -6.32 13.75
CA LEU A 387 10.34 -6.05 13.60
C LEU A 387 11.22 -7.30 13.54
N LYS A 388 10.80 -8.45 14.09
CA LYS A 388 11.56 -9.70 13.91
C LYS A 388 11.49 -10.19 12.47
N LEU A 389 10.40 -9.89 11.77
CA LEU A 389 10.19 -10.25 10.37
C LEU A 389 10.85 -9.22 9.45
N GLU A 390 10.69 -7.92 9.76
CA GLU A 390 11.27 -6.82 8.99
C GLU A 390 12.03 -5.80 9.87
N PRO A 391 13.28 -6.11 10.27
CA PRO A 391 14.04 -5.27 11.21
C PRO A 391 14.40 -3.86 10.71
N LYS A 392 14.25 -3.61 9.41
CA LYS A 392 14.59 -2.33 8.76
C LYS A 392 13.36 -1.59 8.26
N ASN A 393 12.16 -2.01 8.62
CA ASN A 393 10.96 -1.31 8.22
C ASN A 393 10.81 -0.02 9.04
N LEU A 394 10.94 1.12 8.36
CA LEU A 394 10.92 2.45 8.98
C LEU A 394 9.60 2.74 9.71
N HIS A 395 8.48 2.30 9.13
CA HIS A 395 7.16 2.52 9.71
C HIS A 395 7.04 1.80 11.06
N ILE A 396 7.44 0.53 11.12
CA ILE A 396 7.38 -0.27 12.34
C ILE A 396 8.31 0.28 13.42
N LEU A 397 9.52 0.72 13.03
CA LEU A 397 10.46 1.37 13.95
C LEU A 397 9.87 2.65 14.55
N ASN A 398 9.29 3.53 13.73
CA ASN A 398 8.67 4.75 14.22
C ASN A 398 7.50 4.44 15.17
N LYS A 399 6.58 3.54 14.78
CA LYS A 399 5.45 3.12 15.63
C LYS A 399 5.87 2.50 16.96
N ALA A 400 6.93 1.68 16.97
CA ALA A 400 7.48 1.12 18.20
C ALA A 400 8.08 2.22 19.11
N GLY A 401 8.66 3.26 18.51
CA GLY A 401 9.10 4.47 19.20
C GLY A 401 7.94 5.25 19.80
N ASP A 402 6.90 5.51 19.00
CA ASP A 402 5.71 6.27 19.40
C ASP A 402 4.99 5.61 20.59
N VAL A 403 4.76 4.28 20.53
CA VAL A 403 4.15 3.55 21.65
C VAL A 403 5.03 3.58 22.91
N SER A 404 6.36 3.58 22.74
CA SER A 404 7.28 3.70 23.87
C SER A 404 7.20 5.09 24.52
N MET A 405 7.07 6.15 23.72
CA MET A 405 6.83 7.52 24.20
C MET A 405 5.49 7.65 24.91
N ALA A 406 4.40 7.19 24.28
CA ALA A 406 3.05 7.24 24.84
C ALA A 406 3.00 6.55 26.22
N ARG A 407 3.68 5.40 26.37
CA ARG A 407 3.77 4.70 27.65
C ARG A 407 4.58 5.44 28.71
N ALA A 408 5.61 6.19 28.32
CA ALA A 408 6.43 6.99 29.23
C ALA A 408 5.71 8.23 29.77
N GLN A 409 4.74 8.76 29.00
CA GLN A 409 3.94 9.92 29.37
C GLN A 409 2.76 9.62 30.31
N LEU A 410 2.40 8.34 30.48
CA LEU A 410 1.25 7.98 31.31
C LEU A 410 1.44 8.42 32.76
N ASP A 411 0.46 9.13 33.33
CA ASP A 411 0.39 9.42 34.77
C ASP A 411 0.00 8.17 35.58
N LEU A 412 0.90 7.20 35.61
CA LEU A 412 0.77 5.94 36.33
C LEU A 412 2.07 5.61 37.06
N PRO A 413 2.02 5.09 38.30
CA PRO A 413 3.23 4.71 39.04
C PRO A 413 4.10 3.67 38.31
N VAL A 414 3.48 2.82 37.48
CA VAL A 414 4.21 1.83 36.68
C VAL A 414 4.95 2.49 35.50
N ALA A 415 4.40 3.56 34.92
CA ALA A 415 5.06 4.31 33.86
C ALA A 415 6.22 5.11 34.45
N GLU A 416 5.99 5.87 35.53
CA GLU A 416 7.02 6.63 36.26
C GLU A 416 8.23 5.74 36.62
N LYS A 417 7.97 4.55 37.19
CA LYS A 417 9.03 3.59 37.55
C LYS A 417 9.87 3.12 36.35
N ASN A 418 9.28 3.06 35.16
CA ASN A 418 9.93 2.54 33.95
C ASN A 418 10.26 3.65 32.94
N GLN A 419 10.06 4.93 33.28
CA GLN A 419 10.07 6.05 32.34
C GLN A 419 11.40 6.15 31.58
N VAL A 420 12.53 6.13 32.28
CA VAL A 420 13.88 6.13 31.68
C VAL A 420 14.06 5.00 30.67
N GLN A 421 13.59 3.78 30.99
CA GLN A 421 13.74 2.62 30.11
C GLN A 421 12.84 2.75 28.87
N LEU A 422 11.62 3.24 29.03
CA LEU A 422 10.68 3.48 27.93
C LEU A 422 11.21 4.55 26.98
N LEU A 423 11.75 5.66 27.50
CA LEU A 423 12.38 6.71 26.70
C LEU A 423 13.63 6.20 25.97
N LYS A 424 14.46 5.37 26.61
CA LYS A 424 15.60 4.72 25.94
C LYS A 424 15.17 3.75 24.84
N ASN A 425 14.06 3.05 25.02
CA ASN A 425 13.49 2.21 23.96
C ASN A 425 13.01 3.06 22.78
N ALA A 426 12.30 4.16 23.05
CA ALA A 426 11.86 5.10 22.02
C ALA A 426 13.06 5.67 21.24
N GLN A 427 14.06 6.18 21.96
CA GLN A 427 15.31 6.68 21.37
C GLN A 427 15.98 5.64 20.48
N PHE A 428 16.05 4.37 20.93
CA PHE A 428 16.63 3.28 20.15
C PHE A 428 15.89 3.05 18.84
N TYR A 429 14.56 2.96 18.87
CA TYR A 429 13.78 2.68 17.65
C TYR A 429 13.85 3.82 16.64
N PHE A 430 13.66 5.06 17.08
CA PHE A 430 13.75 6.23 16.20
C PHE A 430 15.15 6.41 15.61
N LYS A 431 16.20 6.22 16.43
CA LYS A 431 17.57 6.24 15.95
C LYS A 431 17.82 5.16 14.90
N GLN A 432 17.30 3.95 15.09
CA GLN A 432 17.40 2.90 14.08
C GLN A 432 16.70 3.28 12.78
N ALA A 433 15.53 3.93 12.83
CA ALA A 433 14.85 4.41 11.63
C ALA A 433 15.75 5.39 10.84
N VAL A 434 16.40 6.32 11.55
CA VAL A 434 17.37 7.26 10.95
C VAL A 434 18.61 6.54 10.40
N GLU A 435 19.10 5.51 11.07
CA GLU A 435 20.24 4.70 10.59
C GLU A 435 19.91 3.88 9.34
N VAL A 436 18.66 3.41 9.22
CA VAL A 436 18.18 2.70 8.03
C VAL A 436 18.10 3.64 6.83
N ASN A 437 17.51 4.83 7.01
CA ASN A 437 17.45 5.83 5.94
C ASN A 437 17.40 7.28 6.49
N GLY A 438 18.56 7.88 6.69
CA GLY A 438 18.67 9.25 7.20
C GLY A 438 18.21 10.35 6.25
N GLN A 439 17.80 10.02 5.02
CA GLN A 439 17.18 10.96 4.06
C GLN A 439 15.66 11.07 4.26
N VAL A 440 15.06 10.17 5.05
CA VAL A 440 13.65 10.30 5.46
C VAL A 440 13.61 11.24 6.65
N LEU A 441 13.26 12.50 6.39
CA LEU A 441 13.30 13.61 7.35
C LEU A 441 12.06 13.71 8.25
N THR A 442 11.26 12.64 8.35
CA THR A 442 9.98 12.64 9.08
C THR A 442 10.15 12.16 10.53
N SER A 443 9.21 11.35 11.05
CA SER A 443 9.06 10.98 12.46
C SER A 443 10.32 10.38 13.10
N GLY A 444 11.19 9.72 12.33
CA GLY A 444 12.42 9.12 12.89
C GLY A 444 13.39 10.15 13.48
N TRP A 445 13.62 11.27 12.80
CA TRP A 445 14.52 12.32 13.31
C TRP A 445 13.91 13.07 14.49
N ILE A 446 12.66 13.49 14.34
CA ILE A 446 11.96 14.27 15.35
C ILE A 446 11.71 13.43 16.60
N GLY A 447 11.26 12.19 16.45
CA GLY A 447 11.08 11.24 17.55
C GLY A 447 12.40 10.93 18.28
N TRP A 448 13.53 10.84 17.56
CA TRP A 448 14.84 10.63 18.19
C TRP A 448 15.25 11.84 19.04
N ALA A 449 15.10 13.06 18.51
CA ALA A 449 15.37 14.27 19.27
C ALA A 449 14.44 14.40 20.47
N TYR A 450 13.13 14.16 20.28
CA TYR A 450 12.11 14.27 21.31
C TYR A 450 12.33 13.28 22.46
N ALA A 451 12.55 12.00 22.16
CA ALA A 451 12.87 10.99 23.17
C ALA A 451 14.19 11.29 23.91
N THR A 452 15.13 11.95 23.23
CA THR A 452 16.39 12.38 23.86
C THR A 452 16.16 13.56 24.80
N TRP A 453 15.43 14.58 24.38
CA TRP A 453 15.05 15.72 25.22
C TRP A 453 14.26 15.28 26.45
N ALA A 454 13.27 14.40 26.27
CA ALA A 454 12.43 13.88 27.35
C ALA A 454 13.21 13.10 28.42
N LEU A 455 14.40 12.54 28.11
CA LEU A 455 15.26 11.91 29.12
C LEU A 455 15.78 12.93 30.15
N GLU A 456 16.01 14.17 29.76
CA GLU A 456 16.36 15.25 30.68
C GLU A 456 15.11 15.82 31.33
N ASP A 457 14.13 16.23 30.52
CA ASP A 457 12.99 16.99 31.02
C ASP A 457 12.08 16.17 31.93
N TRP A 458 11.69 14.96 31.50
CA TRP A 458 10.77 14.13 32.28
C TRP A 458 11.50 13.25 33.30
N ALA A 459 12.71 12.78 32.97
CA ALA A 459 13.41 11.77 33.76
C ALA A 459 14.67 12.26 34.49
N GLY A 460 15.08 13.52 34.30
CA GLY A 460 16.19 14.14 35.02
C GLY A 460 17.59 13.64 34.66
N GLU A 461 17.80 13.08 33.46
CA GLU A 461 19.16 12.79 32.98
C GLU A 461 19.85 14.06 32.47
N ASP A 462 20.96 14.45 33.11
CA ASP A 462 21.69 15.68 32.76
C ASP A 462 22.20 15.71 31.29
N ASN A 463 22.12 16.89 30.66
CA ASN A 463 22.70 17.25 29.35
C ASN A 463 22.09 16.54 28.11
N ARG A 464 20.86 16.04 28.17
CA ARG A 464 20.20 15.42 27.01
C ARG A 464 19.57 16.42 26.06
N SER A 465 19.11 17.58 26.51
CA SER A 465 18.59 18.66 25.66
C SER A 465 19.65 19.15 24.68
N GLN A 466 20.92 19.23 25.10
CA GLN A 466 22.04 19.53 24.20
C GLN A 466 22.26 18.44 23.14
N ASP A 467 22.06 17.18 23.50
CA ASP A 467 22.17 16.05 22.56
C ASP A 467 21.00 16.05 21.57
N ALA A 468 19.77 16.36 22.03
CA ALA A 468 18.60 16.55 21.18
C ALA A 468 18.84 17.66 20.14
N LEU A 469 19.40 18.80 20.56
CA LEU A 469 19.73 19.90 19.64
C LEU A 469 20.76 19.48 18.58
N LYS A 470 21.78 18.68 18.94
CA LYS A 470 22.75 18.16 17.95
C LYS A 470 22.09 17.24 16.92
N ILE A 471 21.11 16.45 17.33
CA ILE A 471 20.31 15.60 16.42
C ILE A 471 19.55 16.49 15.44
N LEU A 472 18.84 17.51 15.93
CA LEU A 472 18.06 18.42 15.10
C LEU A 472 18.94 19.27 14.15
N VAL A 473 20.10 19.75 14.61
CA VAL A 473 21.08 20.42 13.73
C VAL A 473 21.55 19.50 12.60
N SER A 474 21.68 18.20 12.87
CA SER A 474 22.03 17.21 11.84
C SER A 474 20.89 16.97 10.85
N TRP A 475 19.65 17.03 11.33
CA TRP A 475 18.44 16.97 10.52
C TRP A 475 18.29 18.20 9.62
N VAL A 476 18.52 19.42 10.14
CA VAL A 476 18.52 20.66 9.35
C VAL A 476 19.58 20.62 8.25
N LYS A 477 20.80 20.14 8.55
CA LYS A 477 21.87 19.92 7.55
C LYS A 477 21.48 18.96 6.43
N ARG A 478 20.42 18.17 6.59
CA ARG A 478 19.89 17.23 5.61
C ARG A 478 18.70 17.75 4.83
N GLY A 479 18.26 18.98 5.12
CA GLY A 479 17.11 19.61 4.47
C GLY A 479 15.90 19.77 5.40
N GLY A 480 16.02 19.44 6.69
CA GLY A 480 14.99 19.80 7.67
C GLY A 480 14.88 21.31 7.83
N HIS A 481 13.67 21.81 8.04
CA HIS A 481 13.38 23.23 8.21
C HIS A 481 12.14 23.43 9.09
N GLN A 482 11.91 24.66 9.55
CA GLN A 482 10.87 24.97 10.54
C GLN A 482 9.47 24.54 10.08
N ASP A 483 9.05 24.85 8.85
CA ASP A 483 7.72 24.45 8.36
C ASP A 483 7.53 22.92 8.34
N LEU A 484 8.59 22.15 8.04
CA LEU A 484 8.53 20.70 8.10
C LEU A 484 8.43 20.22 9.55
N PHE A 485 9.17 20.83 10.47
CA PHE A 485 9.08 20.52 11.89
C PHE A 485 7.67 20.78 12.42
N ARG A 486 7.09 21.94 12.11
CA ARG A 486 5.73 22.34 12.52
C ARG A 486 4.68 21.35 12.02
N ARG A 487 4.70 21.00 10.72
CA ARG A 487 3.78 19.98 10.19
C ARG A 487 3.91 18.64 10.92
N LEU A 488 5.14 18.18 11.16
CA LEU A 488 5.37 16.91 11.87
C LEU A 488 4.97 16.96 13.36
N ALA A 489 5.03 18.13 13.98
CA ALA A 489 4.57 18.34 15.35
C ALA A 489 3.04 18.39 15.42
N ASP A 490 2.41 19.11 14.48
CA ASP A 490 0.95 19.21 14.37
C ASP A 490 0.30 17.85 14.06
N ASP A 491 0.97 16.99 13.28
CA ASP A 491 0.52 15.61 13.00
C ASP A 491 0.67 14.66 14.21
N ASN A 492 1.32 15.09 15.28
CA ASN A 492 1.57 14.27 16.48
C ASN A 492 0.95 14.93 17.72
N ASP A 493 -0.34 14.69 17.92
CA ASP A 493 -1.11 15.18 19.07
C ASP A 493 -0.52 14.80 20.45
N ALA A 494 0.39 13.81 20.52
CA ALA A 494 1.06 13.39 21.74
C ALA A 494 2.42 14.08 21.98
N MET A 495 2.85 14.97 21.07
CA MET A 495 4.09 15.73 21.24
C MET A 495 3.92 16.80 22.32
N ASP A 496 4.89 16.87 23.23
CA ASP A 496 4.88 17.81 24.33
C ASP A 496 5.13 19.23 23.81
N GLY A 497 4.29 20.17 24.23
CA GLY A 497 4.41 21.58 23.88
C GLY A 497 5.73 22.18 24.33
N ASP A 498 6.26 21.75 25.48
CA ASP A 498 7.55 22.25 25.99
C ASP A 498 8.72 21.80 25.08
N PHE A 499 8.59 20.65 24.41
CA PHE A 499 9.56 20.24 23.39
C PHE A 499 9.45 21.11 22.13
N ILE A 500 8.23 21.42 21.69
CA ILE A 500 8.00 22.29 20.52
C ILE A 500 8.62 23.66 20.78
N ASP A 501 8.28 24.28 21.92
CA ASP A 501 8.81 25.57 22.34
C ASP A 501 10.35 25.53 22.48
N PHE A 502 10.90 24.45 23.02
CA PHE A 502 12.35 24.24 23.08
C PHE A 502 13.00 24.26 21.70
N VAL A 503 12.42 23.56 20.72
CA VAL A 503 12.96 23.51 19.35
C VAL A 503 12.87 24.88 18.69
N ASP A 504 11.74 25.57 18.78
CA ASP A 504 11.61 26.91 18.21
C ASP A 504 12.67 27.86 18.78
N GLN A 505 12.77 27.95 20.11
CA GLN A 505 13.68 28.87 20.79
C GLN A 505 15.16 28.60 20.53
N HIS A 506 15.56 27.33 20.41
CA HIS A 506 16.98 26.97 20.38
C HIS A 506 17.50 26.58 19.01
N LEU A 507 16.61 26.34 18.03
CA LEU A 507 16.98 25.95 16.67
C LEU A 507 16.53 26.96 15.61
N PHE A 508 15.41 27.66 15.81
CA PHE A 508 14.78 28.47 14.76
C PHE A 508 14.55 29.94 15.13
N GLU A 509 14.65 30.33 16.40
CA GLU A 509 14.78 31.75 16.75
C GLU A 509 16.15 32.25 16.29
N ASP A 510 16.14 33.14 15.29
CA ASP A 510 17.29 33.97 14.96
C ASP A 510 17.47 35.02 16.07
N ASP A 511 18.72 35.24 16.50
CA ASP A 511 19.12 36.43 17.25
C ASP A 511 18.77 37.69 16.43
N GLU A 512 17.56 38.22 16.55
CA GLU A 512 17.16 39.54 16.01
C GLU A 512 17.91 40.72 16.67
N ASP A 513 18.94 40.44 17.49
CA ASP A 513 19.66 41.40 18.33
C ASP A 513 21.19 41.49 18.03
N GLU A 514 21.62 41.30 16.78
CA GLU A 514 22.98 41.73 16.34
C GLU A 514 22.93 42.62 15.08
N ASP A 515 22.37 43.83 15.25
CA ASP A 515 22.58 45.00 14.36
C ASP A 515 23.70 45.93 14.85
#